data_AF-A0A7W9DY83-F1
#
_entry.id   AF-A0A7W9DY83-F1
#
_cell.length_a   1.000
_cell.length_b   1.000
_cell.length_c   1.000
_cell.angle_alpha   90.00
_cell.angle_beta   90.00
_cell.angle_gamma   90.00
#
_symmetry.space_group_name_H-M   'P 1'
#
loop_
_entity.id
_entity.type
_entity.pdbx_description
1 polymer ?
#
loop_
_entity_poly.entity_id
_entity_poly.type
_entity_poly.pdbx_seq_one_letter_code
_entity_poly.pdbx_strand_id
1 'polypeptide(L)'
;MWGDQPWDNDGAADWYGLMMKKTGLPAYVRKTLSEELNKDSADVLRAAAFCLVQFGRVYVWPTGELKDDLKLGIAALQQVLNDDDYCHSIEITMDVRNELAQLEERLKTIIWNA
;
A
#
# COMPACT_ATOMS: atom_id res chain seq x y z
N MET A 1 -14.64 -13.09 -16.12
CA MET A 1 -14.91 -11.71 -15.67
C MET A 1 -15.80 -11.79 -14.45
N TRP A 2 -15.38 -11.17 -13.36
CA TRP A 2 -16.04 -11.13 -12.06
C TRP A 2 -16.52 -9.72 -11.69
N GLY A 3 -16.20 -8.73 -12.53
CA GLY A 3 -16.49 -7.30 -12.33
C GLY A 3 -15.94 -6.47 -13.50
N ASP A 4 -16.09 -5.16 -13.43
CA ASP A 4 -15.74 -4.23 -14.52
C ASP A 4 -14.33 -3.66 -14.41
N GLN A 5 -13.61 -3.94 -13.31
CA GLN A 5 -12.24 -3.46 -13.14
C GLN A 5 -11.27 -4.30 -13.97
N PRO A 6 -10.13 -3.73 -14.38
CA PRO A 6 -9.18 -4.42 -15.25
C PRO A 6 -8.58 -5.70 -14.64
N TRP A 7 -8.63 -5.87 -13.31
CA TRP A 7 -8.19 -7.07 -12.58
C TRP A 7 -9.30 -8.06 -12.26
N ASP A 8 -10.58 -7.74 -12.52
CA ASP A 8 -11.72 -8.60 -12.18
C ASP A 8 -11.91 -9.71 -13.22
N ASN A 9 -10.85 -10.43 -13.55
CA ASN A 9 -10.87 -11.59 -14.42
C ASN A 9 -9.64 -12.46 -14.20
N ASP A 10 -9.78 -13.76 -14.50
CA ASP A 10 -8.73 -14.76 -14.31
C ASP A 10 -7.41 -14.34 -14.98
N GLY A 11 -7.46 -13.95 -16.25
CA GLY A 11 -6.25 -13.64 -17.02
C GLY A 11 -5.44 -12.47 -16.46
N ALA A 12 -6.12 -11.40 -16.03
CA ALA A 12 -5.46 -10.27 -15.40
C ALA A 12 -4.97 -10.60 -13.99
N ALA A 13 -5.77 -11.29 -13.17
CA ALA A 13 -5.38 -11.72 -11.83
C ALA A 13 -4.13 -12.62 -11.87
N ASP A 14 -4.08 -13.57 -12.80
CA ASP A 14 -2.91 -14.44 -13.03
C ASP A 14 -1.69 -13.64 -13.49
N TRP A 15 -1.90 -12.67 -14.39
CA TRP A 15 -0.82 -11.81 -14.86
C TRP A 15 -0.23 -10.97 -13.72
N TYR A 16 -1.05 -10.36 -12.87
CA TYR A 16 -0.60 -9.63 -11.69
C TYR A 16 0.12 -10.54 -10.70
N GLY A 17 -0.46 -11.72 -10.40
CA GLY A 17 0.18 -12.70 -9.53
C GLY A 17 1.56 -13.13 -10.01
N LEU A 18 1.71 -13.36 -11.33
CA LEU A 18 3.01 -13.70 -11.93
C LEU A 18 3.99 -12.52 -11.88
N MET A 19 3.52 -11.29 -12.15
CA MET A 19 4.34 -10.09 -12.11
C MET A 19 4.88 -9.84 -10.70
N MET A 20 4.02 -9.88 -9.68
CA MET A 20 4.40 -9.70 -8.27
C MET A 20 5.42 -10.75 -7.85
N LYS A 21 5.20 -12.01 -8.22
CA LYS A 21 6.14 -13.11 -7.93
C LYS A 21 7.51 -12.91 -8.60
N LYS A 22 7.55 -12.49 -9.86
CA LYS A 22 8.80 -12.32 -10.62
C LYS A 22 9.60 -11.11 -10.19
N THR A 23 8.93 -10.00 -9.86
CA THR A 23 9.58 -8.75 -9.47
C THR A 23 10.00 -8.75 -8.00
N GLY A 24 9.32 -9.54 -7.16
CA GLY A 24 9.51 -9.46 -5.71
C GLY A 24 9.00 -8.16 -5.11
N LEU A 25 8.17 -7.39 -5.85
CA LEU A 25 7.69 -6.08 -5.42
C LEU A 25 7.03 -6.12 -4.03
N PRO A 26 6.12 -7.07 -3.70
CA PRO A 26 5.51 -7.12 -2.37
C PRO A 26 6.53 -7.32 -1.25
N ALA A 27 7.52 -8.18 -1.45
CA ALA A 27 8.56 -8.44 -0.45
C ALA A 27 9.46 -7.20 -0.26
N TYR A 28 9.78 -6.48 -1.34
CA TYR A 28 10.55 -5.25 -1.27
C TYR A 28 9.77 -4.15 -0.52
N VAL A 29 8.50 -3.93 -0.88
CA VAL A 29 7.61 -2.98 -0.22
C VAL A 29 7.45 -3.32 1.26
N ARG A 30 7.18 -4.58 1.61
CA ARG A 30 7.06 -5.02 3.01
C ARG A 30 8.32 -4.74 3.81
N LYS A 31 9.49 -5.06 3.25
CA LYS A 31 10.78 -4.83 3.91
C LYS A 31 10.94 -3.35 4.22
N THR A 32 10.72 -2.48 3.23
CA THR A 32 10.79 -1.02 3.42
C THR A 32 9.80 -0.53 4.46
N LEU A 33 8.54 -0.97 4.42
CA LEU A 33 7.52 -0.54 5.38
C LEU A 33 7.73 -1.06 6.81
N SER A 34 8.61 -2.05 6.98
CA SER A 34 9.00 -2.58 8.29
C SER A 34 10.16 -1.82 8.92
N GLU A 35 10.73 -0.85 8.20
CA GLU A 35 11.78 0.04 8.71
C GLU A 35 11.16 1.15 9.56
N GLU A 36 11.87 1.58 10.61
CA GLU A 36 11.48 2.75 11.40
C GLU A 36 11.82 4.04 10.64
N LEU A 37 10.96 5.05 10.79
CA LEU A 37 11.22 6.37 10.25
C LEU A 37 12.53 6.92 10.81
N ASN A 38 13.38 7.39 9.90
CA ASN A 38 14.56 8.18 10.21
C ASN A 38 14.58 9.44 9.32
N LYS A 39 15.52 10.34 9.62
CA LYS A 39 15.66 11.66 8.98
C LYS A 39 15.58 11.65 7.45
N ASP A 40 16.06 10.59 6.80
CA ASP A 40 16.21 10.53 5.35
C ASP A 40 15.32 9.44 4.71
N SER A 41 14.26 8.99 5.40
CA SER A 41 13.44 7.85 4.94
C SER A 41 11.95 8.11 4.76
N ALA A 42 11.45 9.31 5.07
CA ALA A 42 10.02 9.63 4.95
C ALA A 42 9.50 9.48 3.51
N ASP A 43 10.30 9.91 2.54
CA ASP A 43 10.01 9.81 1.11
C ASP A 43 9.92 8.35 0.63
N VAL A 44 10.86 7.51 1.05
CA VAL A 44 10.92 6.09 0.70
C VAL A 44 9.79 5.31 1.38
N LEU A 45 9.48 5.60 2.64
CA LEU A 45 8.36 4.99 3.36
C LEU A 45 7.03 5.34 2.70
N ARG A 46 6.82 6.61 2.36
CA ARG A 46 5.62 7.01 1.62
C ARG A 46 5.56 6.35 0.25
N ALA A 47 6.66 6.30 -0.50
CA ALA A 47 6.70 5.66 -1.81
C ALA A 47 6.31 4.18 -1.74
N ALA A 48 6.83 3.44 -0.74
CA ALA A 48 6.46 2.06 -0.51
C ALA A 48 4.97 1.91 -0.14
N ALA A 49 4.43 2.78 0.71
CA ALA A 49 3.01 2.78 1.05
C ALA A 49 2.13 3.12 -0.17
N PHE A 50 2.58 4.02 -1.04
CA PHE A 50 1.88 4.36 -2.27
C PHE A 50 1.74 3.17 -3.23
N CYS A 51 2.68 2.22 -3.23
CA CYS A 51 2.50 0.96 -3.96
C CYS A 51 1.24 0.20 -3.51
N LEU A 52 0.91 0.20 -2.22
CA LEU A 52 -0.32 -0.42 -1.69
C LEU A 52 -1.58 0.40 -2.04
N VAL A 53 -1.46 1.73 -2.18
CA VAL A 53 -2.56 2.58 -2.66
C VAL A 53 -2.94 2.17 -4.09
N GLN A 54 -1.95 1.94 -4.95
CA GLN A 54 -2.17 1.56 -6.35
C GLN A 54 -2.55 0.08 -6.50
N PHE A 55 -1.79 -0.83 -5.88
CA PHE A 55 -1.84 -2.27 -6.16
C PHE A 55 -2.40 -3.12 -5.03
N GLY A 56 -2.64 -2.57 -3.84
CA GLY A 56 -3.06 -3.31 -2.62
C GLY A 56 -4.48 -3.84 -2.67
N ARG A 57 -4.92 -4.45 -3.76
CA ARG A 57 -6.28 -4.97 -3.96
C ARG A 57 -6.26 -6.49 -4.00
N VAL A 58 -7.39 -7.09 -3.64
CA VAL A 58 -7.63 -8.52 -3.88
C VAL A 58 -7.47 -8.80 -5.38
N TYR A 59 -6.90 -9.96 -5.72
CA TYR A 59 -6.55 -10.38 -7.09
C TYR A 59 -5.38 -9.63 -7.76
N VAL A 60 -4.85 -8.57 -7.14
CA VAL A 60 -3.66 -7.85 -7.63
C VAL A 60 -2.46 -8.08 -6.70
N TRP A 61 -2.65 -7.82 -5.40
CA TRP A 61 -1.65 -8.07 -4.38
C TRP A 61 -1.75 -9.51 -3.85
N PRO A 62 -0.64 -10.15 -3.43
CA PRO A 62 -0.69 -11.47 -2.79
C PRO A 62 -1.66 -11.50 -1.61
N THR A 63 -2.72 -12.29 -1.72
CA THR A 63 -3.86 -12.30 -0.78
C THR A 63 -3.47 -12.73 0.63
N GLY A 64 -2.55 -13.69 0.75
CA GLY A 64 -2.07 -14.17 2.05
C GLY A 64 -1.31 -13.13 2.88
N GLU A 65 -0.90 -12.03 2.24
CA GLU A 65 -0.04 -11.02 2.87
C GLU A 65 -0.68 -9.63 2.89
N LEU A 66 -1.67 -9.39 2.02
CA LEU A 66 -2.29 -8.09 1.80
C LEU A 66 -2.77 -7.43 3.10
N LYS A 67 -3.40 -8.17 4.01
CA LYS A 67 -3.92 -7.61 5.27
C LYS A 67 -2.80 -7.04 6.14
N ASP A 68 -1.68 -7.75 6.25
CA ASP A 68 -0.57 -7.33 7.10
C ASP A 68 0.26 -6.25 6.41
N ASP A 69 0.44 -6.32 5.10
CA ASP A 69 1.08 -5.26 4.31
C ASP A 69 0.30 -3.94 4.39
N LEU A 70 -1.04 -3.99 4.35
CA LEU A 70 -1.88 -2.79 4.54
C LEU A 70 -1.67 -2.17 5.92
N LYS A 71 -1.57 -2.96 6.99
CA LYS A 71 -1.29 -2.44 8.33
C LYS A 71 0.08 -1.77 8.40
N LEU A 72 1.09 -2.36 7.76
CA LEU A 72 2.43 -1.77 7.67
C LEU A 72 2.40 -0.44 6.91
N GLY A 73 1.69 -0.38 5.78
CA GLY A 73 1.50 0.84 5.00
C GLY A 73 0.81 1.96 5.80
N ILE A 74 -0.26 1.63 6.52
CA ILE A 74 -0.98 2.56 7.41
C ILE A 74 -0.03 3.08 8.50
N ALA A 75 0.70 2.20 9.18
CA ALA A 75 1.65 2.58 10.23
C ALA A 75 2.80 3.47 9.69
N ALA A 76 3.30 3.19 8.48
CA ALA A 76 4.32 4.00 7.83
C ALA A 76 3.80 5.40 7.48
N LEU A 77 2.59 5.52 6.90
CA LEU A 77 2.00 6.83 6.59
C LEU A 77 1.68 7.63 7.86
N GLN A 78 1.30 6.97 8.96
CA GLN A 78 1.16 7.63 10.25
C GLN A 78 2.49 8.19 10.78
N GLN A 79 3.60 7.48 10.59
CA GLN A 79 4.92 7.99 10.92
C GLN A 79 5.29 9.19 10.03
N VAL A 80 5.08 9.09 8.71
CA VAL A 80 5.34 10.19 7.76
C VAL A 80 4.53 11.44 8.10
N LEU A 81 3.28 11.32 8.55
CA LEU A 81 2.48 12.47 9.00
C LEU A 81 3.00 13.17 10.26
N ASN A 82 3.88 12.52 11.02
CA ASN A 82 4.52 13.11 12.20
C ASN A 82 5.89 13.72 11.88
N ASP A 83 6.34 13.65 10.63
CA ASP A 83 7.58 14.26 10.16
C ASP A 83 7.28 15.65 9.58
N ASP A 84 7.45 16.70 10.39
CA ASP A 84 7.15 18.08 9.98
C ASP A 84 8.08 18.58 8.84
N ASP A 85 9.31 18.05 8.74
CA ASP A 85 10.25 18.41 7.67
C ASP A 85 9.76 17.84 6.32
N TYR A 86 9.28 16.59 6.32
CA TYR A 86 8.65 16.02 5.14
C TYR A 86 7.29 16.67 4.86
N CYS A 87 6.45 16.82 5.88
CA CYS A 87 5.11 17.43 5.83
C CYS A 87 5.13 18.98 5.87
N HIS A 88 6.11 19.60 5.23
CA HIS A 88 6.34 21.05 5.23
C HIS A 88 5.25 21.91 4.56
N SER A 89 4.24 21.31 3.92
CA SER A 89 3.15 22.03 3.25
C SER A 89 1.78 21.39 3.53
N ILE A 90 0.72 22.18 3.36
CA ILE A 90 -0.65 21.67 3.53
C ILE A 90 -0.98 20.66 2.44
N GLU A 91 -0.49 20.87 1.23
CA GLU A 91 -0.69 20.02 0.07
C GLU A 91 -0.12 18.62 0.30
N ILE A 92 1.17 18.52 0.69
CA ILE A 92 1.81 17.22 0.94
C ILE A 92 1.13 16.49 2.11
N THR A 93 0.75 17.23 3.15
CA THR A 93 0.05 16.66 4.32
C THR A 93 -1.32 16.11 3.93
N MET A 94 -2.07 16.83 3.08
CA MET A 94 -3.37 16.37 2.58
C MET A 94 -3.24 15.14 1.69
N ASP A 95 -2.23 15.09 0.82
CA ASP A 95 -1.98 13.92 -0.03
C ASP A 95 -1.69 12.67 0.80
N VAL A 96 -0.80 12.77 1.80
CA VAL A 96 -0.47 11.65 2.69
C VAL A 96 -1.70 11.20 3.50
N ARG A 97 -2.55 12.14 3.96
CA ARG A 97 -3.81 11.81 4.63
C ARG A 97 -4.81 11.09 3.70
N ASN A 98 -4.89 11.50 2.44
CA ASN A 98 -5.74 10.85 1.45
C ASN A 98 -5.26 9.43 1.12
N GLU A 99 -3.94 9.23 1.04
CA GLU A 99 -3.32 7.91 0.88
C GLU A 99 -3.62 7.01 2.09
N LEU A 100 -3.45 7.53 3.30
CA LEU A 100 -3.77 6.84 4.55
C LEU A 100 -5.23 6.39 4.60
N ALA A 101 -6.17 7.29 4.34
CA ALA A 101 -7.60 7.00 4.35
C ALA A 101 -7.98 5.91 3.33
N GLN A 102 -7.33 5.89 2.16
CA GLN A 102 -7.54 4.84 1.16
C GLN A 102 -7.08 3.46 1.65
N LEU A 103 -5.93 3.38 2.33
CA LEU A 103 -5.45 2.11 2.89
C LEU A 103 -6.34 1.63 4.04
N GLU A 104 -6.79 2.54 4.90
CA GLU A 104 -7.70 2.22 6.02
C GLU A 104 -9.04 1.67 5.53
N GLU A 105 -9.68 2.32 4.55
CA GLU A 105 -10.96 1.86 4.00
C GLU A 105 -10.83 0.48 3.34
N ARG A 106 -9.69 0.24 2.69
CA ARG A 106 -9.38 -1.03 2.05
C ARG A 106 -9.14 -2.15 3.06
N LEU A 107 -8.39 -1.88 4.14
CA LEU A 107 -8.21 -2.84 5.24
C LEU A 107 -9.55 -3.16 5.90
N LYS A 108 -10.38 -2.15 6.15
CA LYS A 108 -11.74 -2.31 6.68
C LYS A 108 -12.55 -3.25 5.78
N THR A 109 -12.60 -2.97 4.48
CA THR A 109 -13.34 -3.79 3.50
C THR A 109 -12.90 -5.26 3.53
N ILE A 110 -11.60 -5.53 3.67
CA ILE A 110 -11.09 -6.92 3.77
C ILE A 110 -11.55 -7.59 5.07
N ILE A 111 -11.58 -6.88 6.19
CA ILE A 111 -12.00 -7.43 7.48
C ILE A 111 -13.49 -7.79 7.50
N TRP A 112 -14.35 -7.01 6.84
CA TRP A 112 -15.79 -7.28 6.79
C TRP A 112 -16.17 -8.43 5.85
N ASN A 113 -15.31 -8.75 4.88
CA ASN A 113 -15.55 -9.78 3.86
C ASN A 113 -14.85 -11.12 4.17
N ALA A 114 -14.15 -11.23 5.31
CA ALA A 114 -13.41 -12.42 5.76
C ALA A 114 -14.13 -13.13 6.90
#